data_AF-A0A2Z2HZ94-F1
#
_entry.id   AF-A0A2Z2HZ94-F1
#
_cell.length_a   1.000
_cell.length_b   1.000
_cell.length_c   1.000
_cell.angle_alpha   90.00
_cell.angle_beta   90.00
_cell.angle_gamma   90.00
#
_symmetry.space_group_name_H-M   'P 1'
#
loop_
_entity.id
_entity.type
_entity.pdbx_description
1 polymer ?
#
loop_
_entity_poly.entity_id
_entity_poly.type
_entity_poly.pdbx_seq_one_letter_code
_entity_poly.pdbx_strand_id
1 'polypeptide(L)'
;MGLGSTAKKIQTLSESAEAMYKQVQQLQQRIVNLEGEVDDTHDTVKRLDHQVTEQRALLLAIAEEQGLDADAILADAAIDDADEPETAPDPDDPEASEDASTDEREESEDATAD
;
A
#
# COMPACT_ATOMS: atom_id res chain seq x y z
N MET A 1 -39.81 -14.11 38.95
CA MET A 1 -39.08 -13.63 37.75
C MET A 1 -37.60 -13.55 38.10
N GLY A 2 -36.76 -14.50 37.69
CA GLY A 2 -35.35 -14.46 38.09
C GLY A 2 -34.45 -15.55 37.49
N LEU A 3 -34.98 -16.73 37.19
CA LEU A 3 -34.19 -17.81 36.56
C LEU A 3 -34.01 -17.60 35.04
N GLY A 4 -35.02 -17.05 34.35
CA GLY A 4 -34.94 -16.76 32.92
C GLY A 4 -33.96 -15.65 32.54
N SER A 5 -33.74 -14.67 33.41
CA SER A 5 -32.76 -13.60 33.18
C SER A 5 -31.32 -14.07 33.30
N THR A 6 -31.04 -15.07 34.14
CA THR A 6 -29.69 -15.65 34.27
C THR A 6 -29.37 -16.57 33.10
N ALA A 7 -30.33 -17.39 32.66
CA ALA A 7 -30.18 -18.20 31.45
C ALA A 7 -29.92 -17.32 30.21
N LYS A 8 -30.66 -16.20 30.07
CA LYS A 8 -30.46 -15.27 28.96
C LYS A 8 -29.09 -14.57 29.01
N LYS A 9 -28.59 -14.20 30.19
CA LYS A 9 -27.22 -13.65 30.34
C LYS A 9 -26.14 -14.66 29.96
N ILE A 10 -26.31 -15.93 30.30
CA ILE A 10 -25.38 -16.99 29.90
C ILE A 10 -25.41 -17.16 28.37
N GLN A 11 -26.59 -17.17 27.77
CA GLN A 11 -26.73 -17.23 26.31
C GLN A 11 -26.04 -16.06 25.60
N THR A 12 -26.28 -14.82 26.04
CA THR A 12 -25.64 -13.63 25.46
C THR A 12 -24.12 -13.64 25.65
N LEU A 13 -23.63 -14.14 26.80
CA LEU A 13 -22.19 -14.30 27.01
C LEU A 13 -21.60 -15.32 26.04
N SER A 14 -22.29 -16.43 25.78
CA SER A 14 -21.86 -17.43 24.80
C SER A 14 -21.86 -16.87 23.37
N GLU A 15 -22.91 -16.16 22.97
CA GLU A 15 -22.99 -15.49 21.66
C GLU A 15 -21.87 -14.45 21.50
N SER A 16 -21.60 -13.66 22.55
CA SER A 16 -20.49 -12.69 22.55
C SER A 16 -19.13 -13.37 22.49
N ALA A 17 -18.94 -14.49 23.19
CA ALA A 17 -17.69 -15.25 23.15
C ALA A 17 -17.46 -15.87 21.76
N GLU A 18 -18.53 -16.37 21.11
CA GLU A 18 -18.45 -16.88 19.73
C GLU A 18 -18.09 -15.77 18.74
N ALA A 19 -18.70 -14.58 18.88
CA ALA A 19 -18.39 -13.43 18.03
C ALA A 19 -16.93 -12.98 18.19
N MET A 20 -16.44 -12.90 19.43
CA MET A 20 -15.04 -12.58 19.71
C MET A 20 -14.09 -13.63 19.13
N TYR A 21 -14.41 -14.92 19.25
CA TYR A 21 -13.61 -15.98 18.67
C TYR A 21 -13.51 -15.84 17.14
N LYS A 22 -14.63 -15.59 16.45
CA LYS A 22 -14.64 -15.35 15.00
C LYS A 22 -13.80 -14.13 14.62
N GLN A 23 -13.88 -13.04 15.39
CA GLN A 23 -13.10 -11.83 15.14
C GLN A 23 -11.59 -12.07 15.31
N VAL A 24 -11.19 -12.84 16.32
CA VAL A 24 -9.77 -13.22 16.52
C VAL A 24 -9.28 -14.08 15.36
N GLN A 25 -10.08 -15.03 14.88
CA GLN A 25 -9.73 -15.86 13.72
C GLN A 25 -9.55 -15.02 12.44
N GLN A 26 -10.45 -14.05 12.20
CA GLN A 26 -10.33 -13.14 11.07
C GLN A 26 -9.09 -12.25 11.18
N LEU A 27 -8.79 -11.76 12.39
CA LEU A 27 -7.59 -10.96 12.64
C LEU A 27 -6.32 -11.79 12.41
N GLN A 28 -6.28 -13.03 12.88
CA GLN A 28 -5.17 -13.93 12.62
C GLN A 28 -4.96 -14.14 11.12
N GLN A 29 -6.03 -14.41 10.37
CA GLN A 29 -5.94 -14.58 8.92
C GLN A 29 -5.41 -13.31 8.23
N ARG A 30 -5.88 -12.14 8.65
CA ARG A 30 -5.40 -10.86 8.11
C ARG A 30 -3.92 -10.64 8.38
N ILE A 31 -3.45 -11.01 9.58
CA ILE A 31 -2.02 -10.90 9.93
C ILE A 31 -1.19 -11.83 9.05
N VAL A 32 -1.60 -13.09 8.87
CA VAL A 32 -0.89 -14.04 8.01
C VAL A 32 -0.83 -13.56 6.57
N ASN A 33 -1.93 -13.01 6.04
CA ASN A 33 -1.95 -12.45 4.70
C ASN A 33 -1.03 -11.24 4.57
N LEU A 34 -1.04 -10.34 5.56
CA LEU A 34 -0.19 -9.16 5.59
C LEU A 34 1.30 -9.53 5.67
N GLU A 35 1.64 -10.55 6.47
CA GLU A 35 3.01 -11.07 6.55
C GLU A 35 3.48 -11.58 5.19
N GLY A 36 2.64 -12.36 4.49
CA GLY A 36 2.94 -12.82 3.12
C GLY A 36 3.12 -11.68 2.12
N GLU A 37 2.25 -10.66 2.16
CA GLU A 37 2.33 -9.50 1.27
C GLU A 37 3.59 -8.66 1.53
N VAL A 38 4.01 -8.53 2.80
CA VAL A 38 5.26 -7.86 3.17
C VAL A 38 6.47 -8.63 2.65
N ASP A 39 6.47 -9.95 2.76
CA ASP A 39 7.56 -10.79 2.23
C ASP A 39 7.65 -10.66 0.69
N ASP A 40 6.52 -10.73 -0.02
CA ASP A 40 6.46 -10.56 -1.48
C ASP A 40 6.93 -9.16 -1.92
N THR A 41 6.56 -8.13 -1.15
CA THR A 41 6.99 -6.76 -1.37
C THR A 41 8.50 -6.62 -1.13
N HIS A 42 9.02 -7.23 -0.06
CA HIS A 42 10.45 -7.23 0.24
C HIS A 42 11.26 -7.84 -0.90
N ASP A 43 10.84 -9.00 -1.40
CA ASP A 43 11.49 -9.67 -2.53
C ASP A 43 11.42 -8.83 -3.82
N THR A 44 10.30 -8.15 -4.04
CA THR A 44 10.14 -7.23 -5.17
C THR A 44 11.06 -6.02 -5.06
N VAL A 45 11.14 -5.38 -3.90
CA VAL A 45 12.05 -4.24 -3.65
C VAL A 45 13.50 -4.67 -3.83
N LYS A 46 13.89 -5.84 -3.30
CA LYS A 46 15.25 -6.36 -3.46
C LYS A 46 15.62 -6.60 -4.92
N ARG A 47 14.68 -7.11 -5.73
CA ARG A 47 14.88 -7.28 -7.18
C ARG A 47 15.01 -5.93 -7.88
N LEU A 48 14.18 -4.95 -7.52
CA LEU A 48 14.25 -3.61 -8.09
C LEU A 48 15.56 -2.91 -7.74
N ASP A 49 16.02 -2.97 -6.49
CA ASP A 49 17.29 -2.40 -6.04
C ASP A 49 18.47 -2.94 -6.86
N HIS A 50 18.47 -4.26 -7.10
CA HIS A 50 19.47 -4.89 -7.95
C HIS A 50 19.42 -4.37 -9.39
N GLN A 51 18.24 -4.32 -10.00
CA GLN A 51 18.06 -3.81 -11.37
C GLN A 51 18.46 -2.34 -11.51
N VAL A 52 18.10 -1.49 -10.54
CA VAL A 52 18.46 -0.07 -10.52
C VAL A 52 19.98 0.09 -10.41
N THR A 53 20.65 -0.72 -9.59
CA THR A 53 22.10 -0.72 -9.47
C THR A 53 22.77 -1.10 -10.79
N GLU A 54 22.28 -2.15 -11.47
CA GLU A 54 22.78 -2.56 -12.79
C GLU A 54 22.56 -1.48 -13.85
N GLN A 55 21.36 -0.89 -13.89
CA GLN A 55 21.04 0.20 -14.80
C GLN A 55 21.93 1.42 -14.57
N ARG A 56 22.17 1.79 -13.30
CA ARG A 56 23.09 2.88 -12.96
C ARG A 56 24.50 2.57 -13.45
N ALA A 57 25.01 1.35 -13.23
CA ALA A 57 26.32 0.96 -13.71
C ALA A 57 26.43 1.04 -15.24
N LEU A 58 25.38 0.62 -15.96
CA LEU A 58 25.32 0.73 -17.42
C LEU A 58 25.29 2.20 -17.88
N LEU A 59 24.51 3.06 -17.24
CA LEU A 59 24.45 4.49 -17.58
C LEU A 59 25.79 5.18 -17.34
N LEU A 60 26.49 4.84 -16.24
CA LEU A 60 27.84 5.36 -15.97
C LEU A 60 28.84 4.94 -17.06
N ALA A 61 28.79 3.67 -17.50
CA ALA A 61 29.65 3.20 -18.58
C ALA A 61 29.38 3.92 -19.90
N ILE A 62 28.10 4.17 -20.23
CA ILE A 62 27.71 4.94 -21.42
C ILE A 62 28.16 6.42 -21.30
N ALA A 63 28.04 7.02 -20.12
CA ALA A 63 28.48 8.38 -19.88
C ALA A 63 29.99 8.53 -20.06
N GLU A 64 30.78 7.56 -19.55
CA GLU A 64 32.23 7.51 -19.75
C GLU A 64 32.59 7.38 -21.23
N GLU A 65 31.91 6.50 -21.99
CA GLU A 65 32.11 6.35 -23.44
C GLU A 65 31.81 7.65 -24.21
N GLN A 66 30.80 8.42 -23.77
CA GLN A 66 30.44 9.71 -24.38
C GLN A 66 31.27 10.89 -23.86
N GLY A 67 32.19 10.67 -22.91
CA GLY A 67 33.01 11.71 -22.31
C GLY A 67 32.22 12.69 -21.44
N LEU A 68 31.11 12.24 -20.86
CA LEU A 68 30.30 13.00 -19.92
C LEU A 68 30.82 12.79 -18.50
N ASP A 69 30.89 13.86 -17.71
CA ASP A 69 31.19 13.79 -16.28
C ASP A 69 29.92 13.41 -15.50
N ALA A 70 29.75 12.11 -15.27
CA ALA A 70 28.57 11.60 -14.59
C ALA A 70 28.49 12.04 -13.12
N ASP A 71 29.63 12.28 -12.46
CA ASP A 71 29.66 12.72 -11.06
C ASP A 71 29.15 14.17 -10.96
N ALA A 72 29.54 15.03 -11.90
CA ALA A 72 29.01 16.40 -11.98
C ALA A 72 27.50 16.41 -12.26
N ILE A 73 27.02 15.61 -13.22
CA ILE A 73 25.59 15.52 -13.56
C ILE A 73 24.76 15.03 -12.36
N LEU A 74 25.26 14.03 -11.63
CA LEU A 74 24.58 13.52 -10.44
C LEU A 74 24.56 14.54 -9.29
N ALA A 75 25.63 15.33 -9.14
CA ALA A 75 25.69 16.39 -8.14
C ALA A 75 24.69 17.52 -8.46
N ASP A 76 24.60 17.93 -9.73
CA ASP A 76 23.64 18.95 -10.17
C ASP A 76 22.20 18.46 -9.96
N ALA A 77 21.87 17.22 -10.33
CA ALA A 77 20.54 16.65 -10.13
C ALA A 77 20.14 16.58 -8.65
N ALA A 78 21.08 16.27 -7.75
CA ALA A 78 20.81 16.23 -6.31
C ALA A 78 20.56 17.62 -5.70
N ILE A 79 21.02 18.70 -6.34
CA ILE A 79 20.71 20.07 -5.94
C ILE A 79 19.30 20.44 -6.41
N ASP A 80 18.95 20.12 -7.67
CA ASP A 80 17.60 20.38 -8.21
C ASP A 80 16.51 19.70 -7.38
N ASP A 81 16.71 18.43 -6.97
CA ASP A 81 15.78 17.70 -6.07
C ASP A 81 15.65 18.38 -4.69
N ALA A 82 16.68 19.05 -4.20
CA ALA A 82 16.67 19.70 -2.88
C ALA A 82 16.04 21.10 -2.91
N ASP A 83 16.06 21.77 -4.07
CA ASP A 83 15.48 23.09 -4.29
C ASP A 83 14.04 23.01 -4.81
N GLU A 84 13.55 21.82 -5.19
CA GLU A 84 12.15 21.62 -5.54
C GLU A 84 11.28 21.90 -4.29
N PRO A 85 10.39 22.90 -4.33
CA PRO A 85 9.53 23.18 -3.20
C PRO A 85 8.63 21.97 -3.02
N GLU A 86 8.89 21.18 -1.97
CA GLU A 86 7.92 20.24 -1.39
C GLU A 86 6.60 20.99 -1.37
N THR A 87 5.68 20.63 -2.28
CA THR A 87 4.32 21.13 -2.26
C THR A 87 3.72 20.55 -1.00
N ALA A 88 3.93 21.26 0.11
CA ALA A 88 3.24 21.02 1.33
C ALA A 88 1.76 21.10 0.97
N PRO A 89 0.96 20.05 1.26
CA PRO A 89 -0.47 20.13 1.04
C PRO A 89 -0.96 21.36 1.80
N ASP A 90 -1.54 22.31 1.06
CA ASP A 90 -2.15 23.47 1.65
C ASP A 90 -3.30 22.96 2.54
N PRO A 91 -3.24 23.14 3.87
CA PRO A 91 -4.28 22.62 4.77
C PRO A 91 -5.65 23.28 4.52
N ASP A 92 -5.71 24.33 3.70
CA ASP A 92 -6.92 25.03 3.30
C ASP A 92 -7.36 24.76 1.84
N ASP A 93 -6.74 23.81 1.12
CA ASP A 93 -7.21 23.39 -0.23
C ASP A 93 -8.26 22.26 -0.14
N PRO A 94 -9.55 22.55 -0.39
CA PRO A 94 -10.62 21.56 -0.30
C PRO A 94 -10.61 20.53 -1.44
N GLU A 95 -9.77 20.68 -2.46
CA GLU A 95 -9.73 19.78 -3.63
C GLU A 95 -8.65 18.67 -3.54
N ALA A 96 -7.71 18.75 -2.58
CA ALA A 96 -6.64 17.75 -2.43
C ALA A 96 -7.09 16.39 -1.85
N SER A 97 -8.40 16.19 -1.59
CA SER A 97 -8.92 14.98 -0.94
C SER A 97 -9.74 14.06 -1.87
N GLU A 98 -9.76 14.29 -3.19
CA GLU A 98 -10.60 13.51 -4.12
C GLU A 98 -9.88 12.47 -5.00
N ASP A 99 -8.66 12.04 -4.67
CA ASP A 99 -8.03 10.93 -5.41
C ASP A 99 -7.41 9.84 -4.52
N ALA A 100 -8.27 9.16 -3.76
CA ALA A 100 -7.94 7.89 -3.12
C ALA A 100 -9.13 6.90 -3.11
N SER A 101 -9.99 6.95 -4.12
CA SER A 101 -11.06 5.94 -4.30
C SER A 101 -11.40 5.77 -5.78
N THR A 102 -10.43 5.33 -6.57
CA THR A 102 -10.72 4.61 -7.81
C THR A 102 -10.58 3.12 -7.53
N ASP A 103 -11.66 2.51 -7.05
CA ASP A 103 -11.92 1.07 -7.20
C ASP A 103 -13.36 0.90 -7.71
N GLU A 104 -13.46 0.13 -8.78
CA GLU A 104 -14.46 0.19 -9.83
C GLU A 104 -15.82 -0.40 -9.44
N ARG A 105 -16.90 0.15 -10.01
CA ARG A 105 -18.07 -0.66 -10.37
C ARG A 105 -18.45 -0.37 -11.80
N GLU A 106 -17.91 -1.19 -12.69
CA GLU A 106 -18.52 -1.49 -13.99
C GLU A 106 -19.99 -1.88 -13.74
N GLU A 107 -20.90 -1.02 -14.18
CA GLU A 107 -22.31 -1.37 -14.33
C GLU A 107 -22.38 -2.32 -15.53
N SER A 108 -22.41 -3.62 -15.25
CA SER A 108 -22.71 -4.66 -16.23
C SER A 108 -24.12 -4.40 -16.78
N GLU A 109 -24.19 -3.75 -17.94
CA GLU A 109 -25.39 -3.66 -18.75
C GLU A 109 -25.79 -5.07 -19.19
N ASP A 110 -26.86 -5.56 -18.55
CA ASP A 110 -27.70 -6.66 -18.98
C ASP A 110 -28.30 -6.31 -20.36
N ALA A 111 -27.56 -6.62 -21.43
CA ALA A 111 -28.06 -6.61 -22.79
C ALA A 111 -28.66 -7.99 -23.12
N THR A 112 -29.94 -8.14 -22.79
CA THR A 112 -30.81 -9.10 -23.45
C THR A 112 -30.96 -8.78 -24.94
N ALA A 113 -30.94 -9.83 -25.78
CA ALA A 113 -31.40 -9.93 -27.18
C ALA A 113 -30.38 -9.71 -28.33
N ASP A 114 -29.82 -10.81 -28.86
CA ASP A 114 -30.20 -11.42 -30.17
C ASP A 114 -29.76 -12.89 -30.21
#